data_AF-A0A4P5X649-F1
#
_entry.id   AF-A0A4P5X649-F1
#
_cell.length_a   1.000
_cell.length_b   1.000
_cell.length_c   1.000
_cell.angle_alpha   90.00
_cell.angle_beta   90.00
_cell.angle_gamma   90.00
#
_symmetry.space_group_name_H-M   'P 1'
#
loop_
_entity.id
_entity.type
_entity.pdbx_description
1 polymer ?
#
loop_
_entity_poly.entity_id
_entity_poly.type
_entity_poly.pdbx_seq_one_letter_code
_entity_poly.pdbx_strand_id
1 'polypeptide(L)'
;MALTLPNLPYAPEALEPHIDTATMNIHHGKHHAAYVTNANKALEGTAFADKDGIWLITHLDQLPADKMGPLRNNAGGHVNHSMFWQIMAPAGKGGGGAPAGLLADAIAKSFGTFDAFKEKFAAAGATRFGSGWAWLCVNKEKQLEVCSTANQDNPMMGKDIAGCGGAPILGCDVWEHAYYLKYQNRRPDYMAAWWNVVNWAKVAENYGHALAGNAWYEVKKTADGKFMFNLKGGNHEVVLTSESYNDLASCNAGIDSVRKNAQDTARFDVKTASNGQAYFVLTASNGQTIGKSEMYSSPAAMEKGIQAVQRASGSTWVETV
;
A
#
# COMPACT_ATOMS: atom_id res chain seq x y z
N MET A 1 -2.03 4.46 20.34
CA MET A 1 -2.01 3.04 20.72
C MET A 1 -0.63 2.48 20.44
N ALA A 2 -0.17 1.54 21.27
CA ALA A 2 1.10 0.84 21.06
C ALA A 2 1.10 0.04 19.74
N LEU A 3 2.27 -0.15 19.15
CA LEU A 3 2.45 -0.97 17.95
C LEU A 3 2.15 -2.44 18.28
N THR A 4 1.53 -3.15 17.34
CA THR A 4 1.16 -4.57 17.50
C THR A 4 1.76 -5.41 16.38
N LEU A 5 2.14 -6.66 16.69
CA LEU A 5 2.56 -7.62 15.68
C LEU A 5 1.33 -8.03 14.84
N PRO A 6 1.27 -7.70 13.53
CA PRO A 6 0.14 -8.10 12.68
C PRO A 6 0.12 -9.61 12.49
N ASN A 7 -1.06 -10.20 12.37
CA ASN A 7 -1.18 -11.61 11.98
C ASN A 7 -0.68 -11.83 10.55
N LEU A 8 -0.11 -13.01 10.28
CA LEU A 8 0.17 -13.42 8.91
C LEU A 8 -1.14 -13.58 8.14
N PRO A 9 -1.23 -13.16 6.86
CA PRO A 9 -2.43 -13.32 6.05
C PRO A 9 -2.62 -14.76 5.52
N TYR A 10 -1.68 -15.66 5.81
CA TYR A 10 -1.68 -17.07 5.43
C TYR A 10 -0.98 -17.90 6.51
N ALA A 11 -1.15 -19.22 6.46
CA ALA A 11 -0.46 -20.15 7.37
C ALA A 11 1.07 -20.13 7.14
N PRO A 12 1.92 -20.34 8.16
CA PRO A 12 3.37 -20.27 8.04
C PRO A 12 3.97 -21.18 6.95
N GLU A 13 3.37 -22.32 6.68
CA GLU A 13 3.79 -23.29 5.65
C GLU A 13 3.32 -22.94 4.24
N ALA A 14 2.47 -21.93 4.09
CA ALA A 14 1.77 -21.67 2.83
C ALA A 14 2.69 -21.12 1.71
N LEU A 15 3.91 -20.71 2.03
CA LEU A 15 4.91 -20.21 1.06
C LEU A 15 5.92 -21.29 0.63
N GLU A 16 5.79 -22.53 1.10
CA GLU A 16 6.57 -23.65 0.58
C GLU A 16 6.26 -23.88 -0.92
N PRO A 17 7.24 -24.32 -1.72
CA PRO A 17 8.62 -24.65 -1.35
C PRO A 17 9.58 -23.45 -1.43
N HIS A 18 9.10 -22.21 -1.47
CA HIS A 18 9.92 -21.03 -1.75
C HIS A 18 10.46 -20.35 -0.49
N ILE A 19 9.71 -20.36 0.61
CA ILE A 19 10.18 -19.94 1.93
C ILE A 19 9.76 -21.04 2.91
N ASP A 20 10.70 -21.55 3.69
CA ASP A 20 10.41 -22.67 4.59
C ASP A 20 9.60 -22.25 5.81
N THR A 21 8.80 -23.19 6.30
CA THR A 21 7.91 -23.00 7.46
C THR A 21 8.67 -22.56 8.72
N ALA A 22 9.89 -23.07 8.94
CA ALA A 22 10.71 -22.72 10.10
C ALA A 22 11.15 -21.25 10.03
N THR A 23 11.63 -20.81 8.86
CA THR A 23 11.93 -19.40 8.58
C THR A 23 10.71 -18.53 8.84
N MET A 24 9.52 -18.85 8.30
CA MET A 24 8.32 -18.04 8.51
C MET A 24 7.96 -17.87 9.99
N ASN A 25 8.00 -18.95 10.78
CA ASN A 25 7.73 -18.90 12.21
C ASN A 25 8.74 -18.07 13.00
N ILE A 26 10.03 -18.17 12.66
CA ILE A 26 11.10 -17.42 13.35
C ILE A 26 11.09 -15.95 12.92
N HIS A 27 10.96 -15.68 11.63
CA HIS A 27 11.00 -14.35 11.05
C HIS A 27 9.82 -13.49 11.52
N HIS A 28 8.60 -14.05 11.53
CA HIS A 28 7.43 -13.36 12.08
C HIS A 28 7.41 -13.38 13.62
N GLY A 29 7.48 -14.57 14.22
CA GLY A 29 7.25 -14.77 15.65
C GLY A 29 8.41 -14.35 16.56
N LYS A 30 9.62 -14.14 16.02
CA LYS A 30 10.80 -13.68 16.77
C LYS A 30 11.33 -12.35 16.25
N HIS A 31 11.74 -12.27 14.99
CA HIS A 31 12.39 -11.04 14.47
C HIS A 31 11.41 -9.87 14.43
N HIS A 32 10.24 -10.03 13.78
CA HIS A 32 9.23 -8.97 13.74
C HIS A 32 8.68 -8.64 15.13
N ALA A 33 8.42 -9.65 15.97
CA ALA A 33 7.99 -9.46 17.36
C ALA A 33 8.99 -8.63 18.19
N ALA A 34 10.29 -8.86 18.00
CA ALA A 34 11.34 -8.10 18.68
C ALA A 34 11.37 -6.63 18.24
N TYR A 35 11.20 -6.35 16.94
CA TYR A 35 11.10 -4.98 16.43
C TYR A 35 9.92 -4.23 17.07
N VAL A 36 8.73 -4.86 17.13
CA VAL A 36 7.55 -4.26 17.78
C VAL A 36 7.82 -3.99 19.26
N THR A 37 8.37 -4.97 19.98
CA THR A 37 8.67 -4.85 21.41
C THR A 37 9.65 -3.71 21.69
N ASN A 38 10.75 -3.65 20.94
CA ASN A 38 11.78 -2.64 21.13
C ASN A 38 11.33 -1.24 20.69
N ALA A 39 10.51 -1.13 19.64
CA ALA A 39 9.93 0.14 19.24
C ALA A 39 8.99 0.67 20.33
N ASN A 40 8.10 -0.17 20.87
CA ASN A 40 7.22 0.22 21.98
C ASN A 40 8.03 0.65 23.21
N LYS A 41 9.08 -0.10 23.59
CA LYS A 41 9.98 0.28 24.68
C LYS A 41 10.65 1.64 24.47
N ALA A 42 11.02 1.96 23.23
CA ALA A 42 11.60 3.27 22.90
C ALA A 42 10.58 4.42 22.97
N LEU A 43 9.28 4.12 22.80
CA LEU A 43 8.18 5.08 22.86
C LEU A 43 7.63 5.30 24.28
N GLU A 44 7.92 4.41 25.23
CA GLU A 44 7.45 4.53 26.61
C GLU A 44 7.81 5.90 27.21
N GLY A 45 6.81 6.58 27.78
CA GLY A 45 6.96 7.90 28.38
C GLY A 45 7.13 9.06 27.38
N THR A 46 7.05 8.80 26.07
CA THR A 46 7.09 9.86 25.04
C THR A 46 5.69 10.31 24.63
N ALA A 47 5.57 11.55 24.12
CA ALA A 47 4.32 12.05 23.52
C ALA A 47 3.96 11.36 22.19
N PHE A 48 4.84 10.48 21.68
CA PHE A 48 4.68 9.78 20.41
C PHE A 48 4.20 8.33 20.57
N ALA A 49 3.90 7.90 21.80
CA ALA A 49 3.46 6.53 22.09
C ALA A 49 2.20 6.10 21.35
N ASP A 50 1.43 7.06 20.83
CA ASP A 50 0.22 6.80 20.05
C ASP A 50 0.40 6.87 18.53
N LYS A 51 1.62 7.13 18.05
CA LYS A 51 1.93 7.23 16.62
C LYS A 51 2.16 5.84 16.02
N ASP A 52 1.70 5.66 14.79
CA ASP A 52 1.96 4.44 14.04
C ASP A 52 3.40 4.38 13.49
N GLY A 53 3.80 3.20 13.03
CA GLY A 53 5.15 2.96 12.53
C GLY A 53 5.53 3.84 11.33
N ILE A 54 4.60 4.13 10.42
CA ILE A 54 4.85 4.97 9.24
C ILE A 54 5.13 6.41 9.69
N TRP A 55 4.31 6.94 10.60
CA TRP A 55 4.53 8.26 11.17
C TRP A 55 5.93 8.35 11.82
N LEU A 56 6.30 7.35 12.63
CA LEU A 56 7.59 7.33 13.33
C LEU A 56 8.79 7.35 12.39
N ILE A 57 8.77 6.60 11.29
CA ILE A 57 9.91 6.55 10.36
C ILE A 57 9.97 7.75 9.41
N THR A 58 8.86 8.47 9.23
CA THR A 58 8.79 9.66 8.36
C THR A 58 9.02 10.98 9.10
N HIS A 59 9.01 10.96 10.44
CA HIS A 59 9.18 12.13 11.30
C HIS A 59 10.32 11.91 12.30
N LEU A 60 11.38 11.20 11.89
CA LEU A 60 12.52 10.87 12.76
C LEU A 60 13.18 12.12 13.36
N ASP A 61 13.18 13.23 12.63
CA ASP A 61 13.69 14.54 13.05
C ASP A 61 12.86 15.21 14.16
N GLN A 62 11.62 14.80 14.36
CA GLN A 62 10.73 15.30 15.42
C GLN A 62 10.87 14.49 16.72
N LEU A 63 11.58 13.36 16.68
CA LEU A 63 11.76 12.49 17.83
C LEU A 63 12.90 13.00 18.73
N PRO A 64 12.87 12.68 20.04
CA PRO A 64 14.01 12.98 20.90
C PRO A 64 15.29 12.32 20.36
N ALA A 65 16.42 13.02 20.44
CA ALA A 65 17.66 12.59 19.82
C ALA A 65 18.12 11.18 20.26
N ASP A 66 17.88 10.81 21.52
CA ASP A 66 18.19 9.48 22.07
C ASP A 66 17.27 8.36 21.56
N LYS A 67 16.10 8.71 21.00
CA LYS A 67 15.12 7.76 20.45
C LYS A 67 15.23 7.58 18.95
N MET A 68 15.85 8.52 18.23
CA MET A 68 15.96 8.49 16.76
C MET A 68 16.55 7.18 16.24
N GLY A 69 17.72 6.76 16.76
CA GLY A 69 18.38 5.52 16.35
C GLY A 69 17.54 4.26 16.63
N PRO A 70 17.09 4.06 17.90
CA PRO A 70 16.20 2.94 18.24
C PRO A 70 14.92 2.88 17.39
N LEU A 71 14.26 4.01 17.13
CA LEU A 71 13.02 4.03 16.36
C LEU A 71 13.26 3.86 14.86
N ARG A 72 14.32 4.45 14.29
CA ARG A 72 14.77 4.15 12.92
C ARG A 72 14.91 2.65 12.70
N ASN A 73 15.60 1.96 13.61
CA ASN A 73 15.85 0.52 13.47
C ASN A 73 14.61 -0.34 13.74
N ASN A 74 13.91 -0.09 14.85
CA ASN A 74 12.83 -0.98 15.30
C ASN A 74 11.47 -0.63 14.69
N ALA A 75 11.12 0.66 14.55
CA ALA A 75 9.93 1.04 13.80
C ALA A 75 10.11 0.79 12.30
N GLY A 76 11.32 1.02 11.76
CA GLY A 76 11.69 0.59 10.40
C GLY A 76 11.51 -0.91 10.21
N GLY A 77 12.03 -1.72 11.14
CA GLY A 77 11.85 -3.17 11.12
C GLY A 77 10.38 -3.57 11.14
N HIS A 78 9.58 -2.94 12.00
CA HIS A 78 8.13 -3.19 12.05
C HIS A 78 7.42 -2.84 10.72
N VAL A 79 7.68 -1.67 10.15
CA VAL A 79 7.04 -1.22 8.90
C VAL A 79 7.45 -2.11 7.72
N ASN A 80 8.74 -2.41 7.59
CA ASN A 80 9.28 -3.25 6.51
C ASN A 80 8.63 -4.64 6.50
N HIS A 81 8.60 -5.30 7.66
CA HIS A 81 8.05 -6.66 7.77
C HIS A 81 6.53 -6.66 7.65
N SER A 82 5.83 -5.67 8.22
CA SER A 82 4.37 -5.55 8.08
C SER A 82 3.95 -5.46 6.61
N MET A 83 4.71 -4.75 5.77
CA MET A 83 4.51 -4.74 4.33
C MET A 83 4.86 -6.10 3.71
N PHE A 84 6.02 -6.67 4.06
CA PHE A 84 6.56 -7.90 3.49
C PHE A 84 5.57 -9.07 3.54
N TRP A 85 4.87 -9.26 4.66
CA TRP A 85 3.89 -10.34 4.79
C TRP A 85 2.71 -10.20 3.83
N GLN A 86 2.27 -8.97 3.56
CA GLN A 86 1.10 -8.66 2.74
C GLN A 86 1.39 -8.78 1.24
N ILE A 87 2.61 -8.41 0.82
CA ILE A 87 3.04 -8.50 -0.58
C ILE A 87 3.47 -9.92 -0.99
N MET A 88 3.24 -10.91 -0.13
CA MET A 88 3.42 -12.32 -0.45
C MET A 88 2.08 -13.06 -0.39
N ALA A 89 1.97 -14.16 -1.12
CA ALA A 89 0.84 -15.08 -1.12
C ALA A 89 1.31 -16.48 -1.55
N PRO A 90 0.55 -17.54 -1.23
CA PRO A 90 0.90 -18.90 -1.65
C PRO A 90 0.98 -19.01 -3.18
N ALA A 91 1.99 -19.72 -3.69
CA ALA A 91 2.19 -19.91 -5.12
C ALA A 91 0.93 -20.53 -5.77
N GLY A 92 0.45 -19.92 -6.86
CA GLY A 92 -0.78 -20.34 -7.52
C GLY A 92 -2.09 -19.99 -6.78
N LYS A 93 -2.02 -19.33 -5.62
CA LYS A 93 -3.16 -18.75 -4.89
C LYS A 93 -2.94 -17.26 -4.64
N GLY A 94 -2.58 -16.54 -5.71
CA GLY A 94 -2.25 -15.11 -5.68
C GLY A 94 -0.76 -14.81 -5.63
N GLY A 95 0.08 -15.79 -5.26
CA GLY A 95 1.54 -15.68 -5.33
C GLY A 95 2.09 -16.08 -6.71
N GLY A 96 3.07 -15.31 -7.18
CA GLY A 96 3.83 -15.58 -8.40
C GLY A 96 3.27 -14.93 -9.65
N GLY A 97 3.81 -15.32 -10.81
CA GLY A 97 3.40 -14.74 -12.10
C GLY A 97 3.97 -13.34 -12.34
N ALA A 98 3.22 -12.52 -13.06
CA ALA A 98 3.59 -11.16 -13.46
C ALA A 98 2.48 -10.15 -13.08
N PRO A 99 2.83 -8.87 -12.86
CA PRO A 99 1.83 -7.84 -12.66
C PRO A 99 0.97 -7.65 -13.91
N ALA A 100 -0.23 -7.09 -13.73
CA ALA A 100 -1.14 -6.74 -14.81
C ALA A 100 -1.59 -5.28 -14.68
N GLY A 101 -2.28 -4.79 -15.72
CA GLY A 101 -2.87 -3.46 -15.75
C GLY A 101 -1.84 -2.34 -15.56
N LEU A 102 -2.25 -1.28 -14.84
CA LEU A 102 -1.46 -0.04 -14.69
C LEU A 102 -0.06 -0.26 -14.10
N LEU A 103 0.10 -1.25 -13.22
CA LEU A 103 1.41 -1.57 -12.66
C LEU A 103 2.33 -2.21 -13.71
N ALA A 104 1.80 -3.10 -14.56
CA ALA A 104 2.56 -3.71 -15.64
C ALA A 104 3.01 -2.65 -16.66
N ASP A 105 2.12 -1.72 -17.03
CA ASP A 105 2.43 -0.62 -17.94
C ASP A 105 3.50 0.31 -17.35
N ALA A 106 3.42 0.61 -16.05
CA ALA A 106 4.41 1.43 -15.36
C ALA A 106 5.78 0.76 -15.28
N ILE A 107 5.81 -0.56 -15.09
CA ILE A 107 7.04 -1.37 -15.13
C ILE A 107 7.64 -1.35 -16.53
N ALA A 108 6.84 -1.60 -17.57
CA ALA A 108 7.29 -1.57 -18.95
C ALA A 108 7.83 -0.18 -19.33
N LYS A 109 7.16 0.90 -18.88
CA LYS A 109 7.62 2.28 -19.10
C LYS A 109 8.95 2.58 -18.41
N SER A 110 9.18 2.06 -17.21
CA SER A 110 10.34 2.41 -16.38
C SER A 110 11.55 1.50 -16.63
N PHE A 111 11.32 0.26 -17.05
CA PHE A 111 12.34 -0.78 -17.15
C PHE A 111 12.37 -1.48 -18.52
N GLY A 112 11.44 -1.16 -19.44
CA GLY A 112 11.29 -1.81 -20.74
C GLY A 112 10.46 -3.08 -20.67
N THR A 113 10.95 -4.10 -19.95
CA THR A 113 10.25 -5.39 -19.79
C THR A 113 10.19 -5.80 -18.32
N PHE A 114 9.29 -6.71 -17.99
CA PHE A 114 9.20 -7.28 -16.65
C PHE A 114 10.48 -8.06 -16.27
N ASP A 115 11.11 -8.75 -17.22
CA ASP A 115 12.38 -9.43 -16.99
C ASP A 115 13.52 -8.46 -16.70
N ALA A 116 13.62 -7.35 -17.45
CA ALA A 116 14.60 -6.31 -17.18
C ALA A 116 14.40 -5.65 -15.80
N PHE A 117 13.14 -5.50 -15.37
CA PHE A 117 12.82 -5.11 -14.00
C PHE A 117 13.33 -6.13 -12.98
N LYS A 118 13.05 -7.43 -13.18
CA LYS A 118 13.51 -8.50 -12.28
C LYS A 118 15.03 -8.54 -12.18
N GLU A 119 15.75 -8.36 -13.29
CA GLU A 119 17.21 -8.28 -13.30
C GLU A 119 17.73 -7.12 -12.46
N LYS A 120 17.15 -5.92 -12.64
CA LYS A 120 17.53 -4.73 -11.87
C LYS A 120 17.22 -4.90 -10.38
N PHE A 121 16.07 -5.47 -10.04
CA PHE A 121 15.66 -5.74 -8.66
C PHE A 121 16.56 -6.80 -8.00
N ALA A 122 16.90 -7.88 -8.73
CA ALA A 122 17.83 -8.90 -8.27
C ALA A 122 19.23 -8.32 -8.02
N ALA A 123 19.73 -7.48 -8.93
CA ALA A 123 21.01 -6.80 -8.76
C ALA A 123 21.02 -5.91 -7.51
N ALA A 124 19.93 -5.18 -7.22
CA ALA A 124 19.82 -4.34 -6.02
C ALA A 124 19.92 -5.14 -4.71
N GLY A 125 19.30 -6.33 -4.65
CA GLY A 125 19.37 -7.20 -3.47
C GLY A 125 20.68 -8.01 -3.37
N ALA A 126 21.23 -8.44 -4.50
CA ALA A 126 22.51 -9.15 -4.55
C ALA A 126 23.70 -8.25 -4.17
N THR A 127 23.69 -6.98 -4.61
CA THR A 127 24.76 -6.01 -4.33
C THR A 127 24.61 -5.28 -2.98
N ARG A 128 23.49 -5.47 -2.27
CA ARG A 128 23.33 -5.01 -0.89
C ARG A 128 24.27 -5.78 0.03
N PHE A 129 25.47 -5.25 0.25
CA PHE A 129 26.42 -5.85 1.18
C PHE A 129 25.92 -5.78 2.63
N GLY A 130 26.06 -6.89 3.35
CA GLY A 130 25.48 -7.08 4.68
C GLY A 130 23.96 -7.23 4.66
N SER A 131 23.32 -6.72 5.69
CA SER A 131 21.88 -6.77 5.90
C SER A 131 21.14 -5.62 5.22
N GLY A 132 19.94 -5.89 4.71
CA GLY A 132 19.13 -4.86 4.09
C GLY A 132 17.94 -5.38 3.30
N TRP A 133 17.44 -4.53 2.42
CA TRP A 133 16.25 -4.79 1.61
C TRP A 133 16.46 -4.31 0.17
N ALA A 134 15.85 -4.98 -0.79
CA ALA A 134 15.65 -4.49 -2.15
C ALA A 134 14.21 -3.99 -2.30
N TRP A 135 14.00 -2.86 -2.98
CA TRP A 135 12.70 -2.20 -3.08
C TRP A 135 12.35 -1.82 -4.53
N LEU A 136 11.06 -1.86 -4.82
CA LEU A 136 10.44 -1.08 -5.88
C LEU A 136 9.65 0.05 -5.22
N CYS A 137 9.95 1.28 -5.59
CA CYS A 137 9.36 2.47 -5.03
C CYS A 137 8.69 3.32 -6.10
N VAL A 138 7.68 4.09 -5.70
CA VAL A 138 7.15 5.22 -6.47
C VAL A 138 7.82 6.49 -5.98
N ASN A 139 8.54 7.19 -6.87
CA ASN A 139 9.20 8.46 -6.54
C ASN A 139 8.20 9.63 -6.51
N LYS A 140 8.68 10.84 -6.21
CA LYS A 140 7.82 12.04 -6.11
C LYS A 140 7.19 12.42 -7.45
N GLU A 141 7.88 12.09 -8.55
CA GLU A 141 7.46 12.25 -9.93
C GLU A 141 6.50 11.15 -10.40
N LYS A 142 6.07 10.26 -9.49
CA LYS A 142 5.13 9.16 -9.76
C LYS A 142 5.66 8.12 -10.75
N GLN A 143 6.99 7.94 -10.77
CA GLN A 143 7.69 6.95 -11.58
C GLN A 143 8.23 5.82 -10.70
N LEU A 144 8.44 4.64 -11.29
CA LEU A 144 8.99 3.50 -10.58
C LEU A 144 10.52 3.55 -10.54
N GLU A 145 11.07 3.33 -9.35
CA GLU A 145 12.51 3.22 -9.12
C GLU A 145 12.83 1.95 -8.31
N VAL A 146 13.95 1.31 -8.67
CA VAL A 146 14.52 0.22 -7.87
C VAL A 146 15.64 0.80 -7.02
N CYS A 147 15.63 0.53 -5.72
CA CYS A 147 16.74 0.83 -4.81
C CYS A 147 16.96 -0.29 -3.79
N SER A 148 17.99 -0.14 -2.96
CA SER A 148 18.20 -0.99 -1.79
C SER A 148 18.56 -0.15 -0.58
N THR A 149 18.13 -0.57 0.60
CA THR A 149 18.44 0.12 1.86
C THR A 149 19.24 -0.79 2.79
N ALA A 150 20.04 -0.18 3.66
CA ALA A 150 20.81 -0.90 4.67
C ALA A 150 19.95 -1.20 5.90
N ASN A 151 20.21 -2.34 6.55
CA ASN A 151 19.56 -2.72 7.80
C ASN A 151 18.02 -2.65 7.70
N GLN A 152 17.38 -1.87 8.57
CA GLN A 152 15.92 -1.65 8.58
C GLN A 152 15.52 -0.26 8.08
N ASP A 153 16.44 0.45 7.41
CA ASP A 153 16.09 1.70 6.77
C ASP A 153 15.00 1.46 5.72
N ASN A 154 14.05 2.39 5.67
CA ASN A 154 12.93 2.33 4.74
C ASN A 154 13.03 3.52 3.76
N PRO A 155 12.73 3.36 2.46
CA PRO A 155 12.74 4.46 1.50
C PRO A 155 11.90 5.70 1.93
N MET A 156 10.88 5.53 2.76
CA MET A 156 10.07 6.63 3.30
C MET A 156 10.84 7.53 4.29
N MET A 157 11.99 7.08 4.83
CA MET A 157 12.86 7.90 5.68
C MET A 157 13.63 8.97 4.90
N GLY A 158 13.56 8.95 3.56
CA GLY A 158 14.22 9.93 2.69
C GLY A 158 15.68 9.59 2.39
N LYS A 159 16.21 10.27 1.36
CA LYS A 159 17.53 9.97 0.77
C LYS A 159 18.68 10.15 1.77
N ASP A 160 18.58 11.13 2.67
CA ASP A 160 19.64 11.42 3.65
C ASP A 160 19.81 10.29 4.68
N ILE A 161 18.75 9.53 4.95
CA ILE A 161 18.75 8.44 5.92
C ILE A 161 18.94 7.10 5.22
N ALA A 162 18.12 6.81 4.21
CA ALA A 162 18.03 5.50 3.58
C ALA A 162 18.86 5.36 2.28
N GLY A 163 19.43 6.44 1.76
CA GLY A 163 20.16 6.47 0.48
C GLY A 163 19.26 6.46 -0.75
N CYS A 164 17.97 6.17 -0.61
CA CYS A 164 16.93 6.34 -1.61
C CYS A 164 15.65 6.93 -0.99
N GLY A 165 14.66 7.22 -1.82
CA GLY A 165 13.40 7.82 -1.40
C GLY A 165 12.20 7.26 -2.17
N GLY A 166 11.00 7.56 -1.68
CA GLY A 166 9.75 7.20 -2.35
C GLY A 166 8.87 6.29 -1.51
N ALA A 167 7.69 5.99 -2.03
CA ALA A 167 6.75 5.06 -1.40
C ALA A 167 7.07 3.63 -1.85
N PRO A 168 7.53 2.73 -0.96
CA PRO A 168 7.79 1.34 -1.31
C PRO A 168 6.48 0.61 -1.60
N ILE A 169 6.43 -0.11 -2.73
CA ILE A 169 5.25 -0.89 -3.15
C ILE A 169 5.53 -2.39 -3.18
N LEU A 170 6.80 -2.77 -3.34
CA LEU A 170 7.33 -4.13 -3.27
C LEU A 170 8.69 -4.09 -2.56
N GLY A 171 8.98 -5.09 -1.73
CA GLY A 171 10.23 -5.20 -0.98
C GLY A 171 10.62 -6.64 -0.74
N CYS A 172 11.91 -6.96 -0.84
CA CYS A 172 12.46 -8.27 -0.55
C CYS A 172 13.49 -8.16 0.59
N ASP A 173 13.25 -8.89 1.68
CA ASP A 173 14.18 -8.96 2.82
C ASP A 173 15.41 -9.77 2.39
N VAL A 174 16.59 -9.14 2.42
CA VAL A 174 17.88 -9.79 2.13
C VAL A 174 18.79 -9.86 3.36
N TRP A 175 18.23 -9.68 4.56
CA TRP A 175 18.88 -10.14 5.78
C TRP A 175 19.02 -11.68 5.75
N GLU A 176 20.14 -12.19 6.28
CA GLU A 176 20.39 -13.63 6.26
C GLU A 176 19.31 -14.43 6.99
N HIS A 177 18.69 -13.89 8.05
CA HIS A 177 17.58 -14.57 8.74
C HIS A 177 16.38 -14.89 7.84
N ALA A 178 16.21 -14.19 6.71
CA ALA A 178 15.09 -14.39 5.81
C ALA A 178 15.27 -15.61 4.89
N TYR A 179 16.49 -16.15 4.79
CA TYR A 179 16.78 -17.21 3.82
C TYR A 179 17.79 -18.27 4.28
N TYR A 180 18.56 -18.05 5.35
CA TYR A 180 19.73 -18.88 5.65
C TYR A 180 19.38 -20.35 5.96
N LEU A 181 18.23 -20.61 6.60
CA LEU A 181 17.84 -21.97 6.95
C LEU A 181 17.68 -22.87 5.73
N LYS A 182 17.16 -22.33 4.61
CA LYS A 182 16.94 -23.07 3.36
C LYS A 182 18.03 -22.85 2.32
N TYR A 183 18.51 -21.62 2.17
CA TYR A 183 19.41 -21.22 1.09
C TYR A 183 20.86 -21.00 1.53
N GLN A 184 21.14 -20.93 2.84
CA GLN A 184 22.47 -20.62 3.39
C GLN A 184 23.06 -19.37 2.70
N ASN A 185 24.26 -19.46 2.13
CA ASN A 185 24.92 -18.36 1.43
C ASN A 185 24.33 -18.04 0.04
N ARG A 186 23.36 -18.82 -0.45
CA ARG A 186 22.81 -18.71 -1.81
C ARG A 186 21.66 -17.70 -1.87
N ARG A 187 21.94 -16.45 -1.50
CA ARG A 187 20.98 -15.33 -1.61
C ARG A 187 20.37 -15.20 -3.02
N PRO A 188 21.11 -15.39 -4.14
CA PRO A 188 20.51 -15.35 -5.47
C PRO A 188 19.40 -16.40 -5.67
N ASP A 189 19.58 -17.62 -5.16
CA ASP A 189 18.59 -18.68 -5.25
C ASP A 189 17.32 -18.33 -4.47
N TYR A 190 17.47 -17.74 -3.28
CA TYR A 190 16.35 -17.23 -2.50
C TYR A 190 15.58 -16.14 -3.25
N MET A 191 16.27 -15.14 -3.78
CA MET A 191 15.61 -14.05 -4.52
C MET A 191 14.91 -14.58 -5.78
N ALA A 192 15.49 -15.57 -6.46
CA ALA A 192 14.86 -16.24 -7.59
C ALA A 192 13.60 -17.00 -7.16
N ALA A 193 13.64 -17.69 -6.01
CA ALA A 193 12.50 -18.42 -5.47
C ALA A 193 11.38 -17.48 -4.99
N TRP A 194 11.72 -16.36 -4.36
CA TRP A 194 10.79 -15.38 -3.80
C TRP A 194 9.81 -14.82 -4.84
N TRP A 195 10.22 -14.68 -6.10
CA TRP A 195 9.32 -14.25 -7.19
C TRP A 195 8.08 -15.13 -7.35
N ASN A 196 8.12 -16.40 -6.94
CA ASN A 196 6.98 -17.32 -7.03
C ASN A 196 5.92 -17.09 -5.96
N VAL A 197 6.21 -16.28 -4.94
CA VAL A 197 5.27 -15.96 -3.85
C VAL A 197 4.90 -14.49 -3.82
N VAL A 198 5.37 -13.66 -4.76
CA VAL A 198 4.97 -12.25 -4.83
C VAL A 198 3.48 -12.12 -5.13
N ASN A 199 2.76 -11.38 -4.28
CA ASN A 199 1.35 -11.07 -4.44
C ASN A 199 1.19 -9.79 -5.27
N TRP A 200 1.08 -9.92 -6.59
CA TRP A 200 0.98 -8.78 -7.49
C TRP A 200 -0.29 -7.94 -7.31
N ALA A 201 -1.38 -8.53 -6.81
CA ALA A 201 -2.59 -7.77 -6.51
C ALA A 201 -2.31 -6.76 -5.38
N LYS A 202 -1.66 -7.20 -4.29
CA LYS A 202 -1.29 -6.30 -3.20
C LYS A 202 -0.25 -5.25 -3.62
N VAL A 203 0.69 -5.61 -4.50
CA VAL A 203 1.67 -4.64 -5.04
C VAL A 203 0.98 -3.60 -5.92
N ALA A 204 -0.03 -3.99 -6.70
CA ALA A 204 -0.83 -3.07 -7.50
C ALA A 204 -1.68 -2.14 -6.63
N GLU A 205 -2.24 -2.64 -5.53
CA GLU A 205 -2.93 -1.83 -4.51
C GLU A 205 -1.97 -0.79 -3.90
N ASN A 206 -0.79 -1.22 -3.46
CA ASN A 206 0.25 -0.33 -2.93
C ASN A 206 0.68 0.73 -3.97
N TYR A 207 0.85 0.33 -5.24
CA TYR A 207 1.14 1.25 -6.34
C TYR A 207 0.04 2.28 -6.52
N GLY A 208 -1.21 1.84 -6.46
CA GLY A 208 -2.38 2.71 -6.43
C GLY A 208 -2.34 3.75 -5.34
N HIS A 209 -2.13 3.33 -4.09
CA HIS A 209 -2.00 4.23 -2.94
C HIS A 209 -0.86 5.23 -3.11
N ALA A 210 0.29 4.76 -3.58
CA ALA A 210 1.47 5.58 -3.81
C ALA A 210 1.28 6.62 -4.93
N LEU A 211 0.57 6.26 -6.01
CA LEU A 211 0.20 7.18 -7.09
C LEU A 211 -0.79 8.23 -6.60
N ALA A 212 -1.82 7.78 -5.93
CA ALA A 212 -2.96 8.58 -5.56
C ALA A 212 -2.67 9.67 -4.54
N GLY A 213 -1.59 9.54 -3.77
CA GLY A 213 -1.33 10.45 -2.65
C GLY A 213 -2.54 10.55 -1.70
N ASN A 214 -3.32 9.46 -1.59
CA ASN A 214 -4.51 9.26 -0.75
C ASN A 214 -5.91 9.26 -1.43
N ALA A 215 -6.16 8.58 -2.57
CA ALA A 215 -7.51 8.25 -3.06
C ALA A 215 -7.61 7.33 -4.30
N TRP A 216 -8.64 6.48 -4.42
CA TRP A 216 -8.79 5.62 -5.61
C TRP A 216 -10.20 5.17 -5.92
N TYR A 217 -10.41 4.65 -7.13
CA TYR A 217 -11.67 4.01 -7.48
C TYR A 217 -11.55 2.49 -7.31
N GLU A 218 -12.37 1.92 -6.44
CA GLU A 218 -12.53 0.49 -6.25
C GLU A 218 -13.79 0.04 -7.00
N VAL A 219 -13.62 -0.65 -8.13
CA VAL A 219 -14.70 -1.29 -8.87
C VAL A 219 -14.92 -2.68 -8.31
N LYS A 220 -16.17 -3.03 -8.02
CA LYS A 220 -16.57 -4.35 -7.52
C LYS A 220 -17.72 -4.91 -8.33
N LYS A 221 -17.77 -6.24 -8.42
CA LYS A 221 -18.93 -6.95 -8.97
C LYS A 221 -19.95 -7.25 -7.86
N THR A 222 -21.19 -6.84 -8.06
CA THR A 222 -22.29 -7.10 -7.13
C THR A 222 -22.80 -8.54 -7.27
N ALA A 223 -23.54 -9.02 -6.28
CA ALA A 223 -24.06 -10.40 -6.26
C ALA A 223 -24.98 -10.73 -7.46
N ASP A 224 -25.68 -9.73 -8.00
CA ASP A 224 -26.50 -9.85 -9.21
C ASP A 224 -25.70 -9.71 -10.52
N GLY A 225 -24.36 -9.69 -10.43
CA GLY A 225 -23.45 -9.69 -11.57
C GLY A 225 -23.19 -8.33 -12.21
N LYS A 226 -23.76 -7.25 -11.65
CA LYS A 226 -23.51 -5.87 -12.08
C LYS A 226 -22.20 -5.33 -11.51
N PHE A 227 -21.80 -4.16 -11.96
CA PHE A 227 -20.58 -3.47 -11.53
C PHE A 227 -20.94 -2.19 -10.78
N MET A 228 -20.19 -1.84 -9.76
CA MET A 228 -20.28 -0.52 -9.14
C MET A 228 -18.90 -0.10 -8.68
N PHE A 229 -18.70 1.20 -8.45
CA PHE A 229 -17.44 1.70 -7.91
C PHE A 229 -17.63 2.48 -6.61
N ASN A 230 -16.62 2.40 -5.76
CA ASN A 230 -16.41 3.28 -4.63
C ASN A 230 -15.25 4.21 -4.96
N LEU A 231 -15.41 5.51 -4.79
CA LEU A 231 -14.27 6.41 -4.62
C LEU A 231 -13.86 6.35 -3.15
N LYS A 232 -12.63 5.92 -2.92
CA LYS A 232 -12.00 5.80 -1.62
C LYS A 232 -11.09 7.00 -1.39
N GLY A 233 -11.12 7.57 -0.20
CA GLY A 233 -10.05 8.45 0.28
C GLY A 233 -8.85 7.61 0.74
N GLY A 234 -7.70 8.22 0.98
CA GLY A 234 -6.49 7.46 1.34
C GLY A 234 -6.36 7.10 2.80
N ASN A 235 -7.38 7.43 3.60
CA ASN A 235 -7.65 6.74 4.86
C ASN A 235 -8.50 5.47 4.65
N HIS A 236 -8.71 5.04 3.39
CA HIS A 236 -9.46 3.86 2.97
C HIS A 236 -10.98 3.95 3.18
N GLU A 237 -11.49 5.09 3.64
CA GLU A 237 -12.93 5.33 3.77
C GLU A 237 -13.56 5.58 2.40
N VAL A 238 -14.81 5.13 2.24
CA VAL A 238 -15.59 5.40 1.04
C VAL A 238 -16.10 6.83 1.10
N VAL A 239 -15.70 7.66 0.13
CA VAL A 239 -16.16 9.06 0.03
C VAL A 239 -17.29 9.24 -0.97
N LEU A 240 -17.43 8.33 -1.95
CA LEU A 240 -18.52 8.30 -2.91
C LEU A 240 -18.80 6.85 -3.35
N THR A 241 -20.06 6.47 -3.49
CA THR A 241 -20.48 5.17 -4.03
C THR A 241 -21.35 5.38 -5.27
N SER A 242 -21.08 4.68 -6.37
CA SER A 242 -21.88 4.77 -7.59
C SER A 242 -23.19 3.97 -7.51
N GLU A 243 -24.09 4.21 -8.46
CA GLU A 243 -25.13 3.23 -8.79
C GLU A 243 -24.51 1.99 -9.48
N SER A 244 -25.30 0.91 -9.60
CA SER A 244 -24.86 -0.29 -10.31
C SER A 244 -25.01 -0.15 -11.82
N TYR A 245 -23.99 -0.58 -12.55
CA TYR A 245 -23.89 -0.62 -14.00
C TYR A 245 -23.98 -2.06 -14.51
N ASN A 246 -24.54 -2.27 -15.70
CA ASN A 246 -24.68 -3.61 -16.28
C ASN A 246 -23.34 -4.20 -16.75
N ASP A 247 -22.36 -3.36 -17.04
CA ASP A 247 -21.06 -3.76 -17.56
C ASP A 247 -19.94 -2.84 -17.03
N LEU A 248 -18.71 -3.35 -17.12
CA LEU A 248 -17.51 -2.67 -16.63
C LEU A 248 -17.19 -1.39 -17.42
N ALA A 249 -17.51 -1.32 -18.72
CA ALA A 249 -17.23 -0.15 -19.54
C ALA A 249 -18.09 1.04 -19.11
N SER A 250 -19.38 0.80 -18.85
CA SER A 250 -20.32 1.77 -18.31
C SER A 250 -19.91 2.21 -16.89
N CYS A 251 -19.42 1.28 -16.06
CA CYS A 251 -18.88 1.59 -14.74
C CYS A 251 -17.66 2.53 -14.82
N ASN A 252 -16.73 2.26 -15.74
CA ASN A 252 -15.56 3.12 -15.96
C ASN A 252 -15.95 4.50 -16.53
N ALA A 253 -16.95 4.57 -17.40
CA ALA A 253 -17.50 5.85 -17.85
C ALA A 253 -18.12 6.66 -16.70
N GLY A 254 -18.70 5.99 -15.70
CA GLY A 254 -19.13 6.61 -14.44
C GLY A 254 -17.98 7.24 -13.66
N ILE A 255 -16.84 6.55 -13.56
CA ILE A 255 -15.61 7.08 -12.94
C ILE A 255 -15.12 8.34 -13.68
N ASP A 256 -15.09 8.31 -15.01
CA ASP A 256 -14.72 9.48 -15.81
C ASP A 256 -15.69 10.65 -15.62
N SER A 257 -16.96 10.35 -15.40
CA SER A 257 -17.95 11.35 -15.03
C SER A 257 -17.65 11.98 -13.67
N VAL A 258 -17.22 11.21 -12.66
CA VAL A 258 -16.76 11.78 -11.38
C VAL A 258 -15.58 12.72 -11.60
N ARG A 259 -14.55 12.27 -12.32
CA ARG A 259 -13.35 13.08 -12.65
C ARG A 259 -13.71 14.42 -13.28
N LYS A 260 -14.66 14.41 -14.22
CA LYS A 260 -15.10 15.59 -14.96
C LYS A 260 -15.92 16.56 -14.11
N ASN A 261 -16.80 16.06 -13.25
CA ASN A 261 -17.84 16.88 -12.61
C ASN A 261 -17.52 17.23 -11.15
N ALA A 262 -16.65 16.49 -10.47
CA ALA A 262 -16.43 16.64 -9.03
C ALA A 262 -15.83 17.99 -8.61
N GLN A 263 -15.20 18.75 -9.50
CA GLN A 263 -14.68 20.09 -9.15
C GLN A 263 -15.76 21.17 -9.15
N ASP A 264 -16.91 20.94 -9.79
CA ASP A 264 -18.02 21.89 -9.80
C ASP A 264 -18.91 21.65 -8.58
N THR A 265 -18.86 22.56 -7.60
CA THR A 265 -19.67 22.45 -6.37
C THR A 265 -21.17 22.48 -6.64
N ALA A 266 -21.62 23.06 -7.75
CA ALA A 266 -23.03 23.04 -8.14
C ALA A 266 -23.53 21.65 -8.55
N ARG A 267 -22.62 20.68 -8.75
CA ARG A 267 -22.98 19.28 -9.04
C ARG A 267 -23.29 18.45 -7.80
N PHE A 268 -23.01 18.97 -6.60
CA PHE A 268 -23.28 18.30 -5.33
C PHE A 268 -24.66 18.72 -4.81
N ASP A 269 -25.64 17.85 -4.99
CA ASP A 269 -26.99 18.03 -4.47
C ASP A 269 -27.05 17.55 -3.01
N VAL A 270 -27.14 18.50 -2.07
CA VAL A 270 -27.20 18.25 -0.62
C VAL A 270 -28.61 17.87 -0.21
N LYS A 271 -28.74 16.73 0.49
CA LYS A 271 -30.01 16.16 0.92
C LYS A 271 -29.99 15.83 2.40
N THR A 272 -31.18 15.74 2.98
CA THR A 272 -31.38 15.32 4.37
C THR A 272 -32.19 14.02 4.38
N ALA A 273 -31.69 13.01 5.07
CA ALA A 273 -32.38 11.74 5.26
C ALA A 273 -33.50 11.87 6.30
N SER A 274 -34.40 10.89 6.37
CA SER A 274 -35.54 10.88 7.30
C SER A 274 -35.14 10.89 8.78
N ASN A 275 -33.92 10.44 9.10
CA ASN A 275 -33.33 10.49 10.43
C ASN A 275 -32.62 11.83 10.75
N GLY A 276 -32.74 12.83 9.87
CA GLY A 276 -32.15 14.17 10.04
C GLY A 276 -30.68 14.27 9.63
N GLN A 277 -30.02 13.19 9.20
CA GLN A 277 -28.62 13.22 8.77
C GLN A 277 -28.49 13.75 7.34
N ALA A 278 -27.44 14.54 7.09
CA ALA A 278 -27.17 15.10 5.78
C ALA A 278 -26.35 14.14 4.91
N TYR A 279 -26.54 14.16 3.60
CA TYR A 279 -25.72 13.46 2.62
C TYR A 279 -25.73 14.25 1.30
N PHE A 280 -24.84 13.92 0.37
CA PHE A 280 -24.84 14.55 -0.94
C PHE A 280 -24.91 13.52 -2.07
N VAL A 281 -25.40 13.98 -3.22
CA VAL A 281 -25.41 13.25 -4.49
C VAL A 281 -24.58 14.04 -5.49
N LEU A 282 -23.56 13.41 -6.06
CA LEU A 282 -22.81 13.99 -7.17
C LEU A 282 -23.53 13.68 -8.49
N THR A 283 -23.79 14.73 -9.27
CA THR A 283 -24.51 14.64 -10.54
C THR A 283 -23.63 15.03 -11.73
N ALA A 284 -23.94 14.46 -12.89
CA ALA A 284 -23.35 14.87 -14.16
C ALA A 284 -23.97 16.20 -14.64
N SER A 285 -23.36 16.81 -15.65
CA SER A 285 -23.89 18.03 -16.29
C SER A 285 -25.31 17.88 -16.85
N ASN A 286 -25.72 16.67 -17.20
CA ASN A 286 -27.08 16.35 -17.65
C ASN A 286 -28.06 16.04 -16.51
N GLY A 287 -27.64 16.19 -15.24
CA GLY A 287 -28.44 15.94 -14.05
C GLY A 287 -28.54 14.48 -13.61
N GLN A 288 -27.94 13.53 -14.35
CA GLN A 288 -27.92 12.13 -13.92
C GLN A 288 -27.04 11.93 -12.69
N THR A 289 -27.48 11.07 -11.77
CA THR A 289 -26.70 10.65 -10.60
C THR A 289 -25.44 9.92 -11.06
N ILE A 290 -24.29 10.30 -10.51
CA ILE A 290 -23.02 9.57 -10.68
C ILE A 290 -22.75 8.73 -9.44
N GLY A 291 -22.95 9.31 -8.25
CA GLY A 291 -22.78 8.61 -7.00
C GLY A 291 -23.30 9.39 -5.80
N LYS A 292 -23.35 8.72 -4.66
CA LYS A 292 -23.90 9.22 -3.40
C LYS A 292 -22.89 9.01 -2.27
N SER A 293 -22.86 9.94 -1.33
CA SER A 293 -22.05 9.84 -0.11
C SER A 293 -22.71 8.96 0.96
N GLU A 294 -21.95 8.63 2.00
CA GLU A 294 -22.53 8.19 3.27
C GLU A 294 -23.32 9.33 3.95
N MET A 295 -24.00 8.99 5.05
CA MET A 295 -24.70 9.96 5.89
C MET A 295 -23.73 10.61 6.88
N TYR A 296 -23.87 11.91 7.07
CA TYR A 296 -23.04 12.71 7.96
C TYR A 296 -23.81 13.16 9.18
N SER A 297 -23.12 13.19 10.32
CA SER A 297 -23.67 13.67 11.61
C SER A 297 -23.87 15.17 11.67
N SER A 298 -23.27 15.94 10.75
CA SER A 298 -23.41 17.39 10.68
C SER A 298 -23.16 17.94 9.27
N PRO A 299 -23.69 19.12 8.93
CA PRO A 299 -23.38 19.80 7.67
C PRO A 299 -21.88 20.06 7.47
N ALA A 300 -21.15 20.41 8.53
CA ALA A 300 -19.71 20.64 8.46
C ALA A 300 -18.92 19.36 8.13
N ALA A 301 -19.35 18.20 8.62
CA ALA A 301 -18.75 16.92 8.27
C ALA A 301 -19.03 16.55 6.80
N MET A 302 -20.25 16.83 6.32
CA MET A 302 -20.62 16.63 4.93
C MET A 302 -19.80 17.49 3.97
N GLU A 303 -19.56 18.76 4.30
CA GLU A 303 -18.72 19.66 3.50
C GLU A 303 -17.28 19.11 3.35
N LYS A 304 -16.72 18.56 4.42
CA LYS A 304 -15.42 17.86 4.36
C LYS A 304 -15.47 16.63 3.45
N GLY A 305 -16.60 15.93 3.40
CA GLY A 305 -16.86 14.84 2.48
C GLY A 305 -16.85 15.27 1.01
N ILE A 306 -17.50 16.39 0.68
CA ILE A 306 -17.46 16.99 -0.67
C ILE A 306 -16.02 17.31 -1.07
N GLN A 307 -15.27 17.97 -0.18
CA GLN A 307 -13.86 18.27 -0.43
C GLN A 307 -13.00 17.01 -0.57
N ALA A 308 -13.37 15.92 0.13
CA ALA A 308 -12.69 14.64 -0.02
C ALA A 308 -12.93 14.06 -1.43
N VAL A 309 -14.17 14.08 -1.92
CA VAL A 309 -14.48 13.70 -3.31
C VAL A 309 -13.73 14.57 -4.31
N GLN A 310 -13.68 15.89 -4.12
CA GLN A 310 -12.91 16.81 -4.97
C GLN A 310 -11.42 16.49 -5.02
N ARG A 311 -10.79 16.23 -3.87
CA ARG A 311 -9.38 15.83 -3.82
C ARG A 311 -9.15 14.46 -4.46
N ALA A 312 -10.07 13.55 -4.20
CA ALA A 312 -9.98 12.16 -4.64
C ALA A 312 -10.31 11.96 -6.11
N SER A 313 -11.15 12.83 -6.70
CA SER A 313 -11.75 12.61 -8.01
C SER A 313 -10.72 12.51 -9.11
N GLY A 314 -9.61 13.24 -8.98
CA GLY A 314 -8.51 13.25 -9.95
C GLY A 314 -7.68 11.95 -9.97
N SER A 315 -7.96 10.99 -9.09
CA SER A 315 -7.25 9.72 -9.08
C SER A 315 -7.43 8.97 -10.41
N THR A 316 -6.31 8.60 -11.01
CA THR A 316 -6.28 7.76 -12.22
C THR A 316 -6.27 6.29 -11.89
N TRP A 317 -6.05 5.92 -10.62
CA TRP A 317 -6.00 4.52 -10.21
C TRP A 317 -7.41 3.96 -10.04
N VAL A 318 -7.66 2.86 -10.75
CA VAL A 318 -8.88 2.06 -10.68
C VAL A 318 -8.48 0.63 -10.36
N GLU A 319 -8.93 0.16 -9.20
CA GLU A 319 -8.84 -1.22 -8.77
C GLU A 319 -10.10 -1.96 -9.21
N THR A 320 -9.98 -3.21 -9.64
CA THR A 320 -11.14 -4.08 -9.90
C THR A 320 -11.02 -5.31 -9.02
N VAL A 321 -12.01 -5.50 -8.14
CA VAL A 321 -12.08 -6.53 -7.09
C VAL A 321 -13.20 -7.53 -7.38
#